data_AF-A0A9Q0ZGA6-F1
#
_entry.id   AF-A0A9Q0ZGA6-F1
#
_cell.length_a   1.000
_cell.length_b   1.000
_cell.length_c   1.000
_cell.angle_alpha   90.00
_cell.angle_beta   90.00
_cell.angle_gamma   90.00
#
_symmetry.space_group_name_H-M   'P 1'
#
loop_
_entity.id
_entity.type
_entity.pdbx_description
1 polymer ?
#
loop_
_entity_poly.entity_id
_entity_poly.type
_entity_poly.pdbx_seq_one_letter_code
_entity_poly.pdbx_strand_id
1 'polypeptide(L)'
;MRKGAKRKRSQKEEEAAPAPAPAPAPDNHKTTESTKPPTRAKRVKASKPESEPEYFEDQRNLEDLWKQIFPVGTEWDQLDKVYGFNWNFSNLENAFEEGGVLHGKTVYLFGCTEPQLVPFKGDNILIYIPAVVAIVSPFPPSDKIGIKSVQREVEEIIPMKQMKMDWVPYIPLEDRESRVDRLRHQIFILSCTQRRAALKHLKIDRIKKYEYCLPYFYNPLQEDELEQSTEVQIIFPAEPKPVFCEFDWELDELQEFIDKLIQEEELSEDQKDAFKEFVKEKVREAKKANREAKEARRKALEEMSEGTRQAIENQKFYKFYPVQTPDTPDISNVKASFINRYYGKAHEVL
;
A
#
# COMPACT_ATOMS: atom_id res chain seq x y z
N MET A 1 56.41 8.27 16.49
CA MET A 1 57.17 7.38 17.40
C MET A 1 56.68 7.60 18.83
N ARG A 2 56.37 6.49 19.53
CA ARG A 2 56.41 6.24 20.99
C ARG A 2 55.64 7.16 21.96
N LYS A 3 54.60 6.61 22.63
CA LYS A 3 54.54 6.15 24.06
C LYS A 3 54.33 7.33 25.04
N GLY A 4 53.38 7.41 25.95
CA GLY A 4 52.62 6.39 26.72
C GLY A 4 53.07 6.40 28.19
N ALA A 5 52.20 6.79 29.14
CA ALA A 5 52.19 6.46 30.60
C ALA A 5 51.06 7.28 31.28
N LYS A 6 49.97 6.74 31.87
CA LYS A 6 49.74 5.95 33.11
C LYS A 6 50.26 6.56 34.43
N ARG A 7 49.33 6.96 35.32
CA ARG A 7 49.14 6.56 36.76
C ARG A 7 48.01 7.40 37.41
N LYS A 8 46.93 6.82 37.99
CA LYS A 8 46.71 6.29 39.39
C LYS A 8 46.82 7.40 40.47
N ARG A 9 46.05 7.53 41.56
CA ARG A 9 45.00 6.75 42.29
C ARG A 9 44.56 7.58 43.53
N SER A 10 43.33 7.42 44.02
CA SER A 10 42.88 7.30 45.45
C SER A 10 41.36 7.55 45.46
N GLN A 11 40.42 6.71 45.92
CA GLN A 11 40.28 5.64 46.91
C GLN A 11 40.43 6.05 48.38
N LYS A 12 39.28 6.03 49.07
CA LYS A 12 39.01 5.72 50.49
C LYS A 12 37.49 5.38 50.53
N GLU A 13 36.96 4.16 50.70
CA GLU A 13 37.17 3.02 51.62
C GLU A 13 36.83 3.29 53.09
N GLU A 14 35.73 2.66 53.55
CA GLU A 14 35.57 1.89 54.81
C GLU A 14 34.25 1.08 54.65
N GLU A 15 34.28 -0.24 54.41
CA GLU A 15 34.45 -1.40 55.33
C GLU A 15 33.09 -1.90 55.90
N ALA A 16 32.80 -3.18 56.17
CA ALA A 16 33.25 -4.55 55.81
C ALA A 16 32.29 -5.50 56.60
N ALA A 17 31.59 -6.45 55.94
CA ALA A 17 31.81 -7.92 55.97
C ALA A 17 31.34 -8.67 57.26
N PRO A 18 31.22 -10.02 57.34
CA PRO A 18 31.49 -11.05 56.32
C PRO A 18 30.48 -12.23 56.24
N ALA A 19 30.66 -13.06 55.20
CA ALA A 19 30.19 -14.46 55.09
C ALA A 19 31.29 -15.44 55.54
N PRO A 20 31.01 -16.75 55.68
CA PRO A 20 32.04 -17.77 55.53
C PRO A 20 31.70 -18.87 54.49
N ALA A 21 32.77 -19.50 53.97
CA ALA A 21 32.82 -20.56 52.94
C ALA A 21 33.33 -21.92 53.56
N PRO A 22 33.86 -22.94 52.83
CA PRO A 22 33.20 -24.25 52.64
C PRO A 22 34.01 -25.55 52.98
N ALA A 23 33.33 -26.72 52.86
CA ALA A 23 33.79 -28.13 52.62
C ALA A 23 34.58 -28.87 53.73
N PRO A 24 34.55 -30.24 53.89
CA PRO A 24 34.86 -31.26 52.85
C PRO A 24 34.06 -32.60 52.88
N ALA A 25 34.32 -33.48 51.90
CA ALA A 25 33.85 -34.88 51.80
C ALA A 25 34.75 -35.89 52.56
N PRO A 26 34.29 -37.14 52.78
CA PRO A 26 35.11 -38.29 52.34
C PRO A 26 34.32 -39.51 51.79
N ASP A 27 35.02 -40.31 50.97
CA ASP A 27 34.72 -41.67 50.48
C ASP A 27 34.85 -42.74 51.60
N ASN A 28 34.01 -43.80 51.59
CA ASN A 28 34.49 -45.21 51.53
C ASN A 28 33.38 -46.29 51.43
N HIS A 29 33.82 -47.44 50.92
CA HIS A 29 33.14 -48.64 50.41
C HIS A 29 32.36 -49.59 51.38
N LYS A 30 31.38 -50.31 50.76
CA LYS A 30 31.05 -51.76 50.80
C LYS A 30 29.98 -52.38 51.75
N THR A 31 29.05 -53.12 51.08
CA THR A 31 28.32 -54.39 51.44
C THR A 31 27.38 -54.34 52.65
N THR A 32 26.18 -54.93 52.72
CA THR A 32 25.32 -55.95 52.06
C THR A 32 23.95 -55.71 52.72
N GLU A 33 22.77 -55.85 52.11
CA GLU A 33 22.03 -57.10 51.89
C GLU A 33 20.56 -56.73 51.56
N SER A 34 19.87 -57.69 50.94
CA SER A 34 18.53 -57.66 50.38
C SER A 34 17.38 -57.22 51.30
N THR A 35 16.37 -56.55 50.73
CA THR A 35 14.94 -56.89 50.91
C THR A 35 14.06 -56.18 49.87
N LYS A 36 13.31 -56.97 49.07
CA LYS A 36 12.33 -56.49 48.08
C LYS A 36 11.01 -56.09 48.78
N PRO A 37 10.31 -55.03 48.33
CA PRO A 37 8.86 -54.92 48.47
C PRO A 37 8.13 -55.37 47.17
N PRO A 38 6.84 -55.75 47.26
CA PRO A 38 6.16 -56.54 46.24
C PRO A 38 5.71 -55.71 45.03
N THR A 39 5.69 -56.38 43.89
CA THR A 39 5.21 -55.95 42.58
C THR A 39 3.76 -55.46 42.60
N ARG A 40 3.56 -54.19 42.22
CA ARG A 40 2.24 -53.61 41.91
C ARG A 40 1.78 -54.13 40.54
N ALA A 41 0.56 -54.66 40.49
CA ALA A 41 -0.06 -55.21 39.28
C ALA A 41 -0.06 -54.19 38.11
N LYS A 42 0.25 -54.68 36.90
CA LYS A 42 0.17 -53.93 35.63
C LYS A 42 -1.28 -53.45 35.42
N ARG A 43 -1.49 -52.14 35.44
CA ARG A 43 -2.71 -51.52 34.93
C ARG A 43 -2.62 -51.54 33.40
N VAL A 44 -3.51 -52.31 32.76
CA VAL A 44 -3.68 -52.33 31.30
C VAL A 44 -4.02 -50.91 30.85
N LYS A 45 -3.17 -50.32 30.00
CA LYS A 45 -3.38 -48.99 29.42
C LYS A 45 -4.46 -49.17 28.35
N ALA A 46 -5.66 -48.68 28.60
CA ALA A 46 -6.68 -48.58 27.56
C ALA A 46 -6.12 -47.72 26.42
N SER A 47 -6.14 -48.25 25.19
CA SER A 47 -5.77 -47.53 23.98
C SER A 47 -6.69 -46.32 23.85
N LYS A 48 -6.09 -45.12 23.78
CA LYS A 48 -6.80 -43.94 23.28
C LYS A 48 -7.24 -44.26 21.84
N PRO A 49 -8.47 -43.93 21.43
CA PRO A 49 -8.80 -43.94 20.00
C PRO A 49 -7.80 -43.03 19.28
N GLU A 50 -7.19 -43.54 18.21
CA GLU A 50 -6.44 -42.72 17.27
C GLU A 50 -7.41 -41.65 16.77
N SER A 51 -7.14 -40.39 17.13
CA SER A 51 -7.78 -39.26 16.47
C SER A 51 -7.44 -39.36 15.00
N GLU A 52 -8.46 -39.36 14.14
CA GLU A 52 -8.28 -39.15 12.72
C GLU A 52 -7.34 -37.95 12.53
N PRO A 53 -6.32 -38.04 11.66
CA PRO A 53 -5.47 -36.89 11.41
C PRO A 53 -6.38 -35.76 10.94
N GLU A 54 -6.40 -34.65 11.67
CA GLU A 54 -6.93 -33.39 11.15
C GLU A 54 -6.14 -33.10 9.87
N TYR A 55 -6.78 -33.37 8.73
CA TYR A 55 -6.26 -32.97 7.45
C TYR A 55 -6.47 -31.45 7.39
N PHE A 56 -5.44 -30.71 7.78
CA PHE A 56 -5.37 -29.30 7.42
C PHE A 56 -5.17 -29.27 5.91
N GLU A 57 -6.06 -28.60 5.19
CA GLU A 57 -5.83 -28.33 3.77
C GLU A 57 -4.47 -27.64 3.65
N ASP A 58 -3.60 -28.17 2.78
CA ASP A 58 -2.29 -27.57 2.53
C ASP A 58 -2.50 -26.12 2.06
N GLN A 59 -1.86 -25.18 2.75
CA GLN A 59 -1.96 -23.76 2.44
C GLN A 59 -1.51 -23.54 0.99
N ARG A 60 -2.36 -22.96 0.14
CA ARG A 60 -2.05 -22.80 -1.29
C ARG A 60 -0.92 -21.79 -1.44
N ASN A 61 0.03 -22.03 -2.35
CA ASN A 61 1.28 -21.27 -2.44
C ASN A 61 1.10 -19.74 -2.57
N LEU A 62 0.01 -19.31 -3.22
CA LEU A 62 -0.35 -17.90 -3.46
C LEU A 62 -1.56 -17.42 -2.64
N GLU A 63 -2.02 -18.20 -1.65
CA GLU A 63 -3.26 -17.93 -0.90
C GLU A 63 -3.25 -16.57 -0.19
N ASP A 64 -2.07 -16.15 0.28
CA ASP A 64 -1.91 -14.89 1.00
C ASP A 64 -1.57 -13.70 0.09
N LEU A 65 -1.43 -13.91 -1.22
CA LEU A 65 -1.02 -12.88 -2.18
C LEU A 65 -1.88 -11.62 -2.07
N TRP A 66 -3.21 -11.77 -2.11
CA TRP A 66 -4.14 -10.65 -1.99
C TRP A 66 -4.05 -9.95 -0.63
N LYS A 67 -3.70 -10.68 0.44
CA LYS A 67 -3.56 -10.15 1.80
C LYS A 67 -2.27 -9.34 1.96
N GLN A 68 -1.22 -9.67 1.23
CA GLN A 68 0.06 -8.95 1.24
C GLN A 68 0.01 -7.64 0.45
N ILE A 69 -0.90 -7.54 -0.52
CA ILE A 69 -1.06 -6.34 -1.34
C ILE A 69 -1.69 -5.22 -0.50
N PHE A 70 -1.07 -4.03 -0.52
CA PHE A 70 -1.61 -2.88 0.18
C PHE A 70 -2.88 -2.36 -0.52
N PRO A 71 -4.03 -2.25 0.18
CA PRO A 71 -5.26 -1.71 -0.40
C PRO A 71 -5.18 -0.17 -0.42
N VAL A 72 -4.78 0.36 -1.57
CA VAL A 72 -4.48 1.78 -1.77
C VAL A 72 -5.77 2.59 -1.74
N GLY A 73 -5.74 3.73 -1.04
CA GLY A 73 -6.91 4.62 -0.94
C GLY A 73 -8.01 4.09 -0.02
N THR A 74 -7.74 3.04 0.77
CA THR A 74 -8.69 2.55 1.77
C THR A 74 -8.53 3.32 3.07
N GLU A 75 -9.66 3.76 3.62
CA GLU A 75 -9.72 4.41 4.93
C GLU A 75 -9.21 3.48 6.03
N TRP A 76 -8.30 3.99 6.87
CA TRP A 76 -7.54 3.15 7.82
C TRP A 76 -8.41 2.49 8.90
N ASP A 77 -9.48 3.16 9.29
CA ASP A 77 -10.51 2.69 10.21
C ASP A 77 -11.46 1.67 9.56
N GLN A 78 -11.51 1.61 8.23
CA GLN A 78 -12.30 0.65 7.46
C GLN A 78 -11.51 -0.60 7.06
N LEU A 79 -10.18 -0.56 7.10
CA LEU A 79 -9.33 -1.70 6.74
C LEU A 79 -9.69 -3.00 7.46
N ASP A 80 -10.04 -2.95 8.75
CA ASP A 80 -10.42 -4.17 9.48
C ASP A 80 -11.72 -4.79 8.94
N LYS A 81 -12.62 -3.96 8.39
CA LYS A 81 -13.86 -4.43 7.77
C LYS A 81 -13.62 -5.15 6.45
N VAL A 82 -12.57 -4.77 5.71
CA VAL A 82 -12.17 -5.46 4.46
C VAL A 82 -11.85 -6.92 4.76
N TYR A 83 -11.18 -7.20 5.88
CA TYR A 83 -10.82 -8.54 6.32
C TYR A 83 -11.90 -9.22 7.18
N GLY A 84 -13.10 -8.64 7.27
CA GLY A 84 -14.22 -9.19 8.04
C GLY A 84 -14.85 -10.43 7.40
N PHE A 85 -14.62 -10.66 6.12
CA PHE A 85 -15.04 -11.84 5.37
C PHE A 85 -13.83 -12.64 4.90
N ASN A 86 -13.99 -13.96 4.79
CA ASN A 86 -12.97 -14.83 4.22
C ASN A 86 -13.04 -14.80 2.68
N TRP A 87 -12.58 -13.70 2.10
CA TRP A 87 -12.58 -13.52 0.64
C TRP A 87 -11.71 -14.57 -0.05
N ASN A 88 -12.29 -15.19 -1.08
CA ASN A 88 -11.61 -16.21 -1.87
C ASN A 88 -11.05 -15.60 -3.16
N PHE A 89 -9.72 -15.59 -3.31
CA PHE A 89 -9.02 -15.10 -4.51
C PHE A 89 -8.38 -16.25 -5.31
N SER A 90 -8.97 -17.45 -5.29
CA SER A 90 -8.48 -18.58 -6.08
C SER A 90 -8.40 -18.28 -7.58
N ASN A 91 -9.28 -17.42 -8.11
CA ASN A 91 -9.18 -16.94 -9.49
C ASN A 91 -7.88 -16.17 -9.79
N LEU A 92 -7.38 -15.38 -8.84
CA LEU A 92 -6.08 -14.69 -8.96
C LEU A 92 -4.93 -15.70 -8.94
N GLU A 93 -5.00 -16.70 -8.07
CA GLU A 93 -3.98 -17.75 -7.97
C GLU A 93 -3.93 -18.57 -9.26
N ASN A 94 -5.08 -19.05 -9.73
CA ASN A 94 -5.23 -19.81 -10.99
C ASN A 94 -4.75 -19.00 -12.21
N ALA A 95 -4.84 -17.67 -12.16
CA ALA A 95 -4.33 -16.83 -13.25
C ALA A 95 -2.80 -16.93 -13.41
N PHE A 96 -2.07 -17.26 -12.34
CA PHE A 96 -0.62 -17.48 -12.37
C PHE A 96 -0.23 -18.94 -12.63
N GLU A 97 -1.15 -19.89 -12.55
CA GLU A 97 -0.90 -21.31 -12.84
C GLU A 97 -0.82 -21.61 -14.34
N GLU A 98 -0.36 -22.81 -14.72
CA GLU A 98 -0.21 -23.21 -16.12
C GLU A 98 -1.55 -23.07 -16.89
N GLY A 99 -1.52 -22.29 -17.98
CA GLY A 99 -2.72 -21.96 -18.77
C GLY A 99 -3.48 -20.71 -18.31
N GLY A 100 -3.12 -20.14 -17.16
CA GLY A 100 -3.67 -18.88 -16.67
C GLY A 100 -3.21 -17.64 -17.44
N VAL A 101 -4.00 -16.57 -17.40
CA VAL A 101 -3.75 -15.33 -18.17
C VAL A 101 -2.51 -14.56 -17.74
N LEU A 102 -2.01 -14.78 -16.51
CA LEU A 102 -0.83 -14.16 -15.93
C LEU A 102 0.39 -15.11 -15.90
N HIS A 103 0.22 -16.37 -16.29
CA HIS A 103 1.27 -17.38 -16.26
C HIS A 103 2.52 -16.97 -17.05
N GLY A 104 3.69 -17.08 -16.42
CA GLY A 104 4.99 -16.78 -17.03
C GLY A 104 5.24 -15.30 -17.34
N LYS A 105 4.38 -14.38 -16.88
CA LYS A 105 4.50 -12.94 -17.13
C LYS A 105 5.07 -12.21 -15.92
N THR A 106 5.71 -11.06 -16.18
CA THR A 106 6.00 -10.07 -15.14
C THR A 106 4.75 -9.27 -14.84
N VAL A 107 4.33 -9.26 -13.58
CA VAL A 107 3.06 -8.70 -13.15
C VAL A 107 3.24 -7.81 -11.94
N TYR A 108 2.67 -6.61 -12.01
CA TYR A 108 2.58 -5.66 -10.91
C TYR A 108 1.14 -5.64 -10.37
N LEU A 109 0.98 -5.81 -9.07
CA LEU A 109 -0.32 -5.94 -8.39
C LEU A 109 -0.51 -4.82 -7.38
N PHE A 110 -1.65 -4.14 -7.44
CA PHE A 110 -2.07 -3.25 -6.36
C PHE A 110 -3.52 -3.55 -5.95
N GLY A 111 -3.84 -3.25 -4.70
CA GLY A 111 -5.15 -3.48 -4.12
C GLY A 111 -5.95 -2.20 -4.09
N CYS A 112 -7.26 -2.31 -4.22
CA CYS A 112 -8.21 -1.25 -3.93
C CYS A 112 -9.42 -1.83 -3.18
N THR A 113 -10.25 -0.95 -2.63
CA THR A 113 -11.48 -1.33 -1.95
C THR A 113 -12.65 -0.55 -2.49
N GLU A 114 -13.76 -1.24 -2.73
CA GLU A 114 -14.99 -0.65 -3.26
C GLU A 114 -16.11 -0.76 -2.24
N PRO A 115 -16.52 0.35 -1.59
CA PRO A 115 -17.66 0.34 -0.70
C PRO A 115 -18.95 0.12 -1.50
N GLN A 116 -19.69 -0.93 -1.18
CA GLN A 116 -20.96 -1.27 -1.83
C GLN A 116 -22.02 -1.64 -0.79
N LEU A 117 -23.25 -1.21 -1.04
CA LEU A 117 -24.41 -1.67 -0.28
C LEU A 117 -24.96 -2.91 -0.95
N VAL A 118 -24.83 -4.07 -0.31
CA VAL A 118 -25.26 -5.36 -0.87
C VAL A 118 -26.17 -6.12 0.09
N PRO A 119 -27.09 -6.95 -0.42
CA PRO A 119 -27.89 -7.84 0.41
C PRO A 119 -27.01 -8.98 0.98
N PHE A 120 -27.09 -9.21 2.28
CA PHE A 120 -26.45 -10.34 2.96
C PHE A 120 -27.30 -10.81 4.14
N LYS A 121 -27.62 -12.10 4.17
CA LYS A 121 -28.42 -12.73 5.26
C LYS A 121 -29.75 -12.02 5.59
N GLY A 122 -30.38 -11.40 4.59
CA GLY A 122 -31.68 -10.74 4.72
C GLY A 122 -31.64 -9.23 4.99
N ASP A 123 -30.46 -8.67 5.24
CA ASP A 123 -30.24 -7.23 5.43
C ASP A 123 -29.39 -6.63 4.31
N ASN A 124 -29.50 -5.32 4.09
CA ASN A 124 -28.56 -4.59 3.24
C ASN A 124 -27.42 -4.03 4.10
N ILE A 125 -26.20 -4.48 3.85
CA ILE A 125 -25.02 -4.08 4.61
C ILE A 125 -24.02 -3.34 3.71
N LEU A 126 -23.37 -2.32 4.27
CA LEU A 126 -22.24 -1.65 3.62
C LEU A 126 -20.99 -2.52 3.80
N ILE A 127 -20.45 -3.02 2.70
CA ILE A 127 -19.23 -3.83 2.68
C ILE A 127 -18.15 -3.13 1.87
N TYR A 128 -16.89 -3.32 2.26
CA TYR A 128 -15.72 -2.85 1.52
C TYR A 128 -15.13 -4.02 0.77
N ILE A 129 -15.52 -4.17 -0.50
CA ILE A 129 -15.12 -5.29 -1.35
C ILE A 129 -13.66 -5.08 -1.75
N PRO A 130 -12.73 -5.99 -1.43
CA PRO A 130 -11.38 -5.91 -1.95
C PRO A 130 -11.37 -6.27 -3.44
N ALA A 131 -10.60 -5.53 -4.21
CA ALA A 131 -10.28 -5.87 -5.60
C ALA A 131 -8.76 -5.79 -5.79
N VAL A 132 -8.23 -6.66 -6.64
CA VAL A 132 -6.81 -6.70 -7.00
C VAL A 132 -6.66 -6.35 -8.47
N VAL A 133 -5.88 -5.32 -8.76
CA VAL A 133 -5.56 -4.92 -10.12
C VAL A 133 -4.21 -5.50 -10.50
N ALA A 134 -4.17 -6.22 -11.62
CA ALA A 134 -2.95 -6.81 -12.16
C ALA A 134 -2.54 -6.16 -13.47
N ILE A 135 -1.27 -5.78 -13.54
CA ILE A 135 -0.67 -5.08 -14.68
C ILE A 135 0.45 -5.93 -15.24
N VAL A 136 0.23 -6.45 -16.46
CA VAL A 136 1.27 -7.19 -17.19
C VAL A 136 2.21 -6.19 -17.81
N SER A 137 3.44 -6.10 -17.29
CA SER A 137 4.45 -5.16 -17.77
C SER A 137 5.85 -5.67 -17.42
N PRO A 138 6.87 -5.50 -18.28
CA PRO A 138 8.25 -5.85 -17.94
C PRO A 138 8.94 -4.86 -16.98
N PHE A 139 8.31 -3.72 -16.69
CA PHE A 139 8.82 -2.70 -15.77
C PHE A 139 7.68 -2.10 -14.93
N PRO A 140 7.97 -1.43 -13.79
CA PRO A 140 6.94 -0.87 -12.94
C PRO A 140 6.09 0.16 -13.68
N PRO A 141 4.76 0.15 -13.49
CA PRO A 141 3.85 1.04 -14.24
C PRO A 141 4.03 2.53 -13.87
N SER A 142 4.42 2.82 -12.63
CA SER A 142 4.81 4.16 -12.17
C SER A 142 5.49 4.07 -10.80
N ASP A 143 6.34 5.05 -10.48
CA ASP A 143 6.88 5.28 -9.14
C ASP A 143 6.18 6.44 -8.41
N LYS A 144 5.07 6.93 -8.96
CA LYS A 144 4.27 8.04 -8.43
C LYS A 144 2.90 7.58 -7.93
N ILE A 145 2.30 8.40 -7.09
CA ILE A 145 0.95 8.22 -6.59
C ILE A 145 0.20 9.55 -6.72
N GLY A 146 -1.03 9.47 -7.20
CA GLY A 146 -1.93 10.61 -7.24
C GLY A 146 -2.66 10.74 -5.92
N ILE A 147 -2.86 11.96 -5.44
CA ILE A 147 -3.66 12.26 -4.26
C ILE A 147 -4.80 13.17 -4.72
N LYS A 148 -6.03 12.67 -4.61
CA LYS A 148 -7.24 13.44 -4.93
C LYS A 148 -8.28 13.27 -3.83
N SER A 149 -8.51 14.32 -3.07
CA SER A 149 -9.58 14.35 -2.06
C SER A 149 -10.83 14.99 -2.66
N VAL A 150 -12.02 14.52 -2.30
CA VAL A 150 -13.28 15.25 -2.62
C VAL A 150 -13.28 16.66 -2.01
N GLN A 151 -12.50 16.89 -0.94
CA GLN A 151 -12.36 18.17 -0.24
C GLN A 151 -11.11 18.97 -0.67
N ARG A 152 -10.22 18.38 -1.47
CA ARG A 152 -9.03 19.06 -2.02
C ARG A 152 -9.20 19.11 -3.52
N GLU A 153 -9.51 20.28 -4.03
CA GLU A 153 -9.76 20.50 -5.45
C GLU A 153 -8.52 20.15 -6.30
N VAL A 154 -7.31 20.37 -5.75
CA VAL A 154 -6.05 20.14 -6.47
C VAL A 154 -5.62 18.68 -6.40
N GLU A 155 -5.51 18.07 -7.56
CA GLU A 155 -4.86 16.78 -7.76
C GLU A 155 -3.33 16.91 -7.63
N GLU A 156 -2.74 16.17 -6.71
CA GLU A 156 -1.30 16.20 -6.44
C GLU A 156 -0.65 14.86 -6.85
N ILE A 157 0.31 14.88 -7.78
CA ILE A 157 1.09 13.68 -8.14
C ILE A 157 2.45 13.73 -7.44
N ILE A 158 2.71 12.79 -6.54
CA ILE A 158 3.95 12.73 -5.76
C ILE A 158 4.67 11.38 -5.90
N PRO A 159 5.98 11.30 -5.66
CA PRO A 159 6.69 10.02 -5.59
C PRO A 159 6.14 9.10 -4.49
N MET A 160 5.92 7.81 -4.80
CA MET A 160 5.44 6.78 -3.88
C MET A 160 6.28 6.68 -2.61
N LYS A 161 7.60 6.88 -2.73
CA LYS A 161 8.54 6.88 -1.60
C LYS A 161 8.18 7.91 -0.54
N GLN A 162 7.62 9.07 -0.92
CA GLN A 162 7.16 10.04 0.06
C GLN A 162 6.05 9.46 0.93
N MET A 163 5.19 8.59 0.39
CA MET A 163 4.12 7.88 1.09
C MET A 163 4.57 6.56 1.73
N LYS A 164 5.88 6.25 1.71
CA LYS A 164 6.44 4.97 2.16
C LYS A 164 5.89 3.77 1.41
N MET A 165 5.58 3.97 0.13
CA MET A 165 5.10 2.94 -0.78
C MET A 165 6.18 2.62 -1.81
N ASP A 166 6.23 1.36 -2.23
CA ASP A 166 7.12 0.89 -3.28
C ASP A 166 6.60 -0.41 -3.91
N TRP A 167 7.07 -0.73 -5.11
CA TRP A 167 6.86 -2.03 -5.73
C TRP A 167 7.89 -3.00 -5.17
N VAL A 168 7.42 -4.02 -4.45
CA VAL A 168 8.28 -5.02 -3.82
C VAL A 168 8.00 -6.40 -4.42
N PRO A 169 9.03 -7.25 -4.59
CA PRO A 169 8.80 -8.61 -5.05
C PRO A 169 7.96 -9.36 -4.00
N TYR A 170 6.92 -10.04 -4.47
CA TYR A 170 6.18 -10.99 -3.65
C TYR A 170 6.91 -12.33 -3.64
N ILE A 171 6.99 -12.94 -2.45
CA ILE A 171 7.62 -14.24 -2.25
C ILE A 171 6.52 -15.26 -1.94
N PRO A 172 6.24 -16.21 -2.86
CA PRO A 172 5.29 -17.30 -2.63
C PRO A 172 5.60 -18.07 -1.34
N LEU A 173 4.58 -18.64 -0.71
CA LEU A 173 4.70 -19.26 0.60
C LEU A 173 5.77 -20.37 0.64
N GLU A 174 5.83 -21.21 -0.39
CA GLU A 174 6.81 -22.29 -0.54
C GLU A 174 8.26 -21.78 -0.65
N ASP A 175 8.43 -20.54 -1.11
CA ASP A 175 9.72 -19.94 -1.44
C ASP A 175 10.29 -19.03 -0.34
N ARG A 176 9.55 -18.80 0.77
CA ARG A 176 9.96 -17.88 1.83
C ARG A 176 11.22 -18.28 2.58
N GLU A 177 11.52 -19.57 2.59
CA GLU A 177 12.74 -20.12 3.20
C GLU A 177 13.93 -20.15 2.21
N SER A 178 13.68 -19.89 0.93
CA SER A 178 14.68 -19.90 -0.14
C SER A 178 15.39 -18.54 -0.28
N ARG A 179 16.59 -18.56 -0.87
CA ARG A 179 17.29 -17.31 -1.22
C ARG A 179 16.51 -16.56 -2.31
N VAL A 180 15.97 -15.41 -1.95
CA VAL A 180 15.13 -14.52 -2.78
C VAL A 180 15.72 -14.23 -4.17
N ASP A 181 17.04 -14.19 -4.30
CA ASP A 181 17.76 -13.87 -5.55
C ASP A 181 17.58 -14.90 -6.69
N ARG A 182 16.93 -16.04 -6.44
CA ARG A 182 16.77 -17.15 -7.42
C ARG A 182 15.35 -17.38 -7.91
N LEU A 183 14.38 -16.55 -7.50
CA LEU A 183 12.97 -16.75 -7.84
C LEU A 183 12.72 -16.48 -9.34
N ARG A 184 12.04 -17.42 -10.01
CA ARG A 184 11.65 -17.30 -11.43
C ARG A 184 10.44 -16.39 -11.64
N HIS A 185 9.59 -16.24 -10.63
CA HIS A 185 8.33 -15.49 -10.71
C HIS A 185 8.56 -14.01 -10.44
N GLN A 186 8.14 -13.16 -11.39
CA GLN A 186 8.26 -11.71 -11.27
C GLN A 186 6.91 -11.10 -10.88
N ILE A 187 6.37 -11.55 -9.74
CA ILE A 187 5.20 -10.93 -9.12
C ILE A 187 5.70 -9.80 -8.23
N PHE A 188 5.28 -8.58 -8.52
CA PHE A 188 5.54 -7.41 -7.71
C PHE A 188 4.23 -6.92 -7.12
N ILE A 189 4.23 -6.58 -5.83
CA ILE A 189 3.08 -6.02 -5.14
C ILE A 189 3.39 -4.59 -4.72
N LEU A 190 2.39 -3.72 -4.80
CA LEU A 190 2.49 -2.42 -4.18
C LEU A 190 2.34 -2.60 -2.67
N SER A 191 3.37 -2.23 -1.92
CA SER A 191 3.42 -2.36 -0.48
C SER A 191 3.55 -0.99 0.19
N CYS A 192 3.06 -0.87 1.42
CA CYS A 192 3.23 0.31 2.25
C CYS A 192 3.92 -0.07 3.57
N THR A 193 5.09 0.49 3.84
CA THR A 193 5.85 0.20 5.07
C THR A 193 5.40 1.05 6.27
N GLN A 194 4.42 1.93 6.07
CA GLN A 194 3.86 2.78 7.12
C GLN A 194 3.01 1.94 8.09
N ARG A 195 3.51 1.73 9.31
CA ARG A 195 2.81 0.95 10.34
C ARG A 195 1.51 1.63 10.77
N ARG A 196 0.43 0.85 10.93
CA ARG A 196 -0.89 1.32 11.40
C ARG A 196 -0.81 2.10 12.72
N ALA A 197 -0.04 1.60 13.69
CA ALA A 197 0.14 2.28 14.97
C ALA A 197 0.79 3.67 14.84
N ALA A 198 1.70 3.85 13.89
CA ALA A 198 2.38 5.12 13.66
C ALA A 198 1.48 6.16 12.97
N LEU A 199 0.37 5.74 12.34
CA LEU A 199 -0.60 6.65 11.72
C LEU A 199 -1.41 7.44 12.74
N LYS A 200 -1.68 6.85 13.92
CA LYS A 200 -2.42 7.53 15.01
C LYS A 200 -1.73 8.82 15.49
N HIS A 201 -0.44 8.95 15.20
CA HIS A 201 0.38 10.11 15.57
C HIS A 201 0.65 11.04 14.38
N LEU A 202 0.15 10.74 13.18
CA LEU A 202 0.27 11.64 12.04
C LEU A 202 -0.79 12.75 12.12
N LYS A 203 -0.46 13.90 11.54
CA LYS A 203 -1.43 14.98 11.33
C LYS A 203 -2.56 14.49 10.44
N ILE A 204 -3.79 14.98 10.69
CA ILE A 204 -5.00 14.61 9.94
C ILE A 204 -4.79 14.76 8.44
N ASP A 205 -4.19 15.87 7.99
CA ASP A 205 -3.86 16.10 6.58
C ASP A 205 -3.03 14.98 5.96
N ARG A 206 -2.10 14.43 6.73
CA ARG A 206 -1.22 13.37 6.26
C ARG A 206 -1.94 12.02 6.22
N ILE A 207 -2.86 11.76 7.17
CA ILE A 207 -3.71 10.57 7.16
C ILE A 207 -4.62 10.61 5.92
N LYS A 208 -5.27 11.75 5.68
CA LYS A 208 -6.13 11.99 4.51
C LYS A 208 -5.39 11.72 3.19
N LYS A 209 -4.10 12.06 3.08
CA LYS A 209 -3.29 11.70 1.90
C LYS A 209 -3.25 10.19 1.62
N TYR A 210 -3.29 9.32 2.64
CA TYR A 210 -3.34 7.86 2.43
C TYR A 210 -4.74 7.37 2.03
N GLU A 211 -5.80 8.02 2.53
CA GLU A 211 -7.18 7.69 2.20
C GLU A 211 -7.53 8.11 0.75
N TYR A 212 -6.92 9.19 0.27
CA TYR A 212 -7.19 9.76 -1.05
C TYR A 212 -6.14 9.43 -2.11
N CYS A 213 -5.20 8.55 -1.78
CA CYS A 213 -4.18 8.18 -2.74
C CYS A 213 -4.69 7.11 -3.72
N LEU A 214 -4.30 7.24 -4.97
CA LEU A 214 -4.59 6.30 -6.05
C LEU A 214 -3.28 6.02 -6.80
N PRO A 215 -2.96 4.75 -7.13
CA PRO A 215 -1.79 4.45 -7.94
C PRO A 215 -1.85 5.23 -9.24
N TYR A 216 -0.79 6.00 -9.51
CA TYR A 216 -0.68 6.76 -10.76
C TYR A 216 -0.22 5.82 -11.87
N PHE A 217 -0.70 6.07 -13.08
CA PHE A 217 -0.20 5.42 -14.29
C PHE A 217 0.31 6.50 -15.22
N TYR A 218 1.56 6.38 -15.65
CA TYR A 218 2.15 7.30 -16.61
C TYR A 218 2.28 6.60 -17.94
N ASN A 219 1.52 7.03 -18.95
CA ASN A 219 1.64 6.53 -20.30
C ASN A 219 2.25 7.60 -21.21
N PRO A 220 3.57 7.54 -21.49
CA PRO A 220 4.23 8.53 -22.35
C PRO A 220 3.73 8.52 -23.80
N LEU A 221 3.03 7.47 -24.25
CA LEU A 221 2.46 7.37 -25.60
C LEU A 221 1.15 8.13 -25.75
N GLN A 222 0.52 8.52 -24.63
CA GLN A 222 -0.71 9.28 -24.61
C GLN A 222 -0.42 10.69 -24.08
N GLU A 223 -1.15 11.67 -24.59
CA GLU A 223 -1.12 12.99 -23.99
C GLU A 223 -1.90 12.94 -22.67
N ASP A 224 -1.29 13.38 -21.59
CA ASP A 224 -1.97 13.45 -20.30
C ASP A 224 -2.94 14.65 -20.33
N GLU A 225 -4.20 14.46 -19.94
CA GLU A 225 -5.19 15.54 -19.83
C GLU A 225 -4.66 16.69 -18.95
N LEU A 226 -3.84 16.38 -17.94
CA LEU A 226 -3.21 17.39 -17.08
C LEU A 226 -2.19 18.24 -17.84
N GLU A 227 -1.51 17.70 -18.86
CA GLU A 227 -0.61 18.48 -19.73
C GLU A 227 -1.36 19.47 -20.63
N GLN A 228 -2.65 19.21 -20.87
CA GLN A 228 -3.54 20.05 -21.66
C GLN A 228 -4.36 21.01 -20.81
N SER A 229 -4.49 20.77 -19.50
CA SER A 229 -5.30 21.61 -18.61
C SER A 229 -4.88 23.08 -18.66
N THR A 230 -5.86 23.93 -18.93
CA THR A 230 -5.78 25.40 -18.98
C THR A 230 -6.34 26.06 -17.72
N GLU A 231 -6.86 25.23 -16.82
CA GLU A 231 -7.51 25.65 -15.60
C GLU A 231 -6.50 25.63 -14.45
N VAL A 232 -6.42 26.75 -13.72
CA VAL A 232 -5.76 26.82 -12.42
C VAL A 232 -6.78 26.97 -11.33
N GLN A 233 -6.60 26.19 -10.27
CA GLN A 233 -7.31 26.43 -9.02
C GLN A 233 -6.58 27.47 -8.20
N ILE A 234 -7.35 28.45 -7.74
CA ILE A 234 -6.89 29.61 -7.01
C ILE A 234 -7.40 29.48 -5.58
N ILE A 235 -6.45 29.36 -4.65
CA ILE A 235 -6.70 29.43 -3.21
C ILE A 235 -6.02 30.70 -2.72
N PHE A 236 -6.75 31.81 -2.75
CA PHE A 236 -6.22 33.11 -2.36
C PHE A 236 -6.53 33.38 -0.87
N PRO A 237 -5.52 33.68 -0.03
CA PRO A 237 -5.70 33.89 1.41
C PRO A 237 -6.28 35.29 1.71
N ALA A 238 -7.46 35.59 1.17
CA ALA A 238 -8.23 36.79 1.47
C ALA A 238 -8.77 36.81 2.91
N GLU A 239 -9.02 38.00 3.43
CA GLU A 239 -9.77 38.24 4.67
C GLU A 239 -11.16 38.81 4.35
N PRO A 240 -12.22 38.41 5.08
CA PRO A 240 -12.24 37.56 6.28
C PRO A 240 -12.22 36.04 5.99
N LYS A 241 -12.49 35.63 4.74
CA LYS A 241 -12.47 34.24 4.29
C LYS A 241 -11.59 34.10 3.03
N PRO A 242 -10.84 32.99 2.86
CA PRO A 242 -10.12 32.74 1.63
C PRO A 242 -11.07 32.61 0.44
N VAL A 243 -10.61 33.02 -0.74
CA VAL A 243 -11.32 32.84 -2.01
C VAL A 243 -10.85 31.54 -2.65
N PHE A 244 -11.82 30.70 -3.04
CA PHE A 244 -11.62 29.44 -3.74
C PHE A 244 -12.33 29.53 -5.08
N CYS A 245 -11.58 29.49 -6.18
CA CYS A 245 -12.17 29.56 -7.52
C CYS A 245 -11.27 28.89 -8.57
N GLU A 246 -11.87 28.53 -9.69
CA GLU A 246 -11.18 28.00 -10.87
C GLU A 246 -11.06 29.12 -11.91
N PHE A 247 -9.87 29.25 -12.50
CA PHE A 247 -9.60 30.23 -13.56
C PHE A 247 -8.97 29.52 -14.75
N ASP A 248 -9.64 29.58 -15.89
CA ASP A 248 -9.13 29.04 -17.15
C ASP A 248 -8.46 30.16 -17.96
N TRP A 249 -7.15 30.08 -18.17
CA TRP A 249 -6.43 31.16 -18.88
C TRP A 249 -6.66 31.19 -20.40
N GLU A 250 -7.34 30.20 -20.98
CA GLU A 250 -7.78 30.20 -22.39
C GLU A 250 -9.24 30.62 -22.55
N LEU A 251 -10.11 30.27 -21.59
CA LEU A 251 -11.55 30.56 -21.66
C LEU A 251 -11.97 31.81 -20.89
N ASP A 252 -11.28 32.16 -19.81
CA ASP A 252 -11.61 33.29 -18.95
C ASP A 252 -10.77 34.54 -19.26
N GLU A 253 -11.45 35.68 -19.35
CA GLU A 253 -10.79 36.98 -19.33
C GLU A 253 -10.54 37.43 -17.88
N LEU A 254 -9.27 37.55 -17.50
CA LEU A 254 -8.85 37.86 -16.12
C LEU A 254 -9.56 39.08 -15.51
N GLN A 255 -9.82 40.11 -16.31
CA GLN A 255 -10.47 41.32 -15.80
C GLN A 255 -11.96 41.08 -15.52
N GLU A 256 -12.67 40.47 -16.46
CA GLU A 256 -14.08 40.10 -16.29
C GLU A 256 -14.29 39.11 -15.14
N PHE A 257 -13.38 38.14 -15.01
CA PHE A 257 -13.39 37.16 -13.93
C PHE A 257 -13.30 37.82 -12.55
N ILE A 258 -12.34 38.73 -12.37
CA ILE A 258 -12.16 39.46 -11.10
C ILE A 258 -13.36 40.37 -10.82
N ASP A 259 -13.88 41.05 -11.84
CA ASP A 259 -15.00 41.96 -11.66
C ASP A 259 -16.29 41.20 -11.28
N LYS A 260 -16.49 39.97 -11.77
CA LYS A 260 -17.56 39.07 -11.30
C LYS A 260 -17.41 38.70 -9.82
N LEU A 261 -16.21 38.30 -9.38
CA LEU A 261 -15.95 37.97 -7.97
C LEU A 261 -16.20 39.15 -7.02
N ILE A 262 -15.94 40.38 -7.47
CA ILE A 262 -16.25 41.59 -6.70
C ILE A 262 -17.76 41.85 -6.68
N GLN A 263 -18.45 41.68 -7.82
CA GLN A 263 -19.91 41.83 -7.90
C GLN A 263 -20.66 40.83 -7.03
N GLU A 264 -20.13 39.62 -6.88
CA GLU A 264 -20.68 38.55 -6.04
C GLU A 264 -20.26 38.67 -4.56
N GLU A 265 -19.55 39.75 -4.19
CA GLU A 265 -19.04 40.01 -2.84
C GLU A 265 -18.11 38.89 -2.31
N GLU A 266 -17.50 38.11 -3.21
CA GLU A 266 -16.52 37.08 -2.86
C GLU A 266 -15.11 37.64 -2.66
N LEU A 267 -14.76 38.68 -3.41
CA LEU A 267 -13.49 39.38 -3.34
C LEU A 267 -13.72 40.86 -3.04
N SER A 268 -12.97 41.43 -2.10
CA SER A 268 -13.06 42.85 -1.79
C SER A 268 -12.25 43.71 -2.78
N GLU A 269 -12.74 44.92 -3.07
CA GLU A 269 -12.14 45.78 -4.09
C GLU A 269 -10.70 46.22 -3.72
N ASP A 270 -10.39 46.32 -2.42
CA ASP A 270 -9.06 46.60 -1.90
C ASP A 270 -8.06 45.44 -2.11
N GLN A 271 -8.53 44.21 -2.26
CA GLN A 271 -7.71 43.03 -2.50
C GLN A 271 -7.55 42.71 -3.99
N LYS A 272 -8.23 43.46 -4.88
CA LYS A 272 -8.26 43.26 -6.33
C LYS A 272 -6.88 43.10 -6.95
N ASP A 273 -5.95 44.02 -6.68
CA ASP A 273 -4.62 44.00 -7.30
C ASP A 273 -3.76 42.84 -6.78
N ALA A 274 -3.88 42.52 -5.49
CA ALA A 274 -3.18 41.38 -4.89
C ALA A 274 -3.68 40.05 -5.45
N PHE A 275 -4.99 39.89 -5.58
CA PHE A 275 -5.61 38.72 -6.20
C PHE A 275 -5.19 38.59 -7.67
N LYS A 276 -5.20 39.69 -8.42
CA LYS A 276 -4.79 39.72 -9.83
C LYS A 276 -3.35 39.23 -10.03
N GLU A 277 -2.41 39.69 -9.21
CA GLU A 277 -1.03 39.22 -9.29
C GLU A 277 -0.89 37.76 -8.86
N PHE A 278 -1.65 37.32 -7.84
CA PHE A 278 -1.69 35.93 -7.40
C PHE A 278 -2.17 34.98 -8.51
N VAL A 279 -3.27 35.32 -9.21
CA VAL A 279 -3.78 34.53 -10.34
C VAL A 279 -2.72 34.45 -11.45
N LYS A 280 -2.09 35.57 -11.81
CA LYS A 280 -1.02 35.58 -12.82
C LYS A 280 0.16 34.69 -12.43
N GLU A 281 0.56 34.70 -11.15
CA GLU A 281 1.62 33.83 -10.65
C GLU A 281 1.23 32.36 -10.79
N LYS A 282 0.03 31.98 -10.35
CA LYS A 282 -0.48 30.60 -10.47
C LYS A 282 -0.56 30.14 -11.92
N VAL A 283 -1.05 30.98 -12.83
CA VAL A 283 -1.08 30.70 -14.26
C VAL A 283 0.34 30.52 -14.83
N ARG A 284 1.32 31.33 -14.41
CA ARG A 284 2.72 31.16 -14.84
C ARG A 284 3.32 29.84 -14.33
N GLU A 285 3.07 29.48 -13.08
CA GLU A 285 3.50 28.21 -12.50
C GLU A 285 2.92 27.02 -13.28
N ALA A 286 1.61 27.04 -13.54
CA ALA A 286 0.92 25.99 -14.30
C ALA A 286 1.44 25.89 -15.74
N LYS A 287 1.57 27.01 -16.46
CA LYS A 287 2.15 27.02 -17.83
C LYS A 287 3.58 26.48 -17.86
N LYS A 288 4.39 26.80 -16.84
CA LYS A 288 5.75 26.26 -16.71
C LYS A 288 5.72 24.75 -16.49
N ALA A 289 4.87 24.26 -15.58
CA ALA A 289 4.71 22.84 -15.31
C ALA A 289 4.24 22.07 -16.56
N ASN A 290 3.26 22.59 -17.30
CA ASN A 290 2.76 21.98 -18.55
C ASN A 290 3.86 21.90 -19.61
N ARG A 291 4.71 22.93 -19.73
CA ARG A 291 5.85 22.91 -20.65
C ARG A 291 6.88 21.87 -20.25
N GLU A 292 7.22 21.80 -18.96
CA GLU A 292 8.19 20.82 -18.44
C GLU A 292 7.68 19.39 -18.60
N ALA A 293 6.39 19.15 -18.38
CA ALA A 293 5.75 17.85 -18.60
C ALA A 293 5.80 17.43 -20.07
N LYS A 294 5.42 18.32 -21.00
CA LYS A 294 5.52 18.08 -22.46
C LYS A 294 6.94 17.79 -22.91
N GLU A 295 7.93 18.52 -22.38
CA GLU A 295 9.33 18.28 -22.67
C GLU A 295 9.82 16.94 -22.11
N ALA A 296 9.43 16.59 -20.88
CA ALA A 296 9.74 15.30 -20.27
C ALA A 296 9.13 14.15 -21.07
N ARG A 297 7.89 14.31 -21.56
CA ARG A 297 7.22 13.32 -22.44
C ARG A 297 7.95 13.17 -23.77
N ARG A 298 8.28 14.28 -24.44
CA ARG A 298 9.06 14.25 -25.68
C ARG A 298 10.38 13.52 -25.48
N LYS A 299 11.13 13.86 -24.42
CA LYS A 299 12.39 13.20 -24.10
C LYS A 299 12.20 11.70 -23.82
N ALA A 300 11.17 11.35 -23.05
CA ALA A 300 10.85 9.95 -22.78
C ALA A 300 10.53 9.16 -24.05
N LEU A 301 9.86 9.78 -25.03
CA LEU A 301 9.58 9.18 -26.35
C LEU A 301 10.84 9.03 -27.21
N GLU A 302 11.72 10.03 -27.20
CA GLU A 302 12.98 10.02 -27.96
C GLU A 302 13.98 8.99 -27.42
N GLU A 303 14.04 8.83 -26.09
CA GLU A 303 14.92 7.86 -25.42
C GLU A 303 14.30 6.45 -25.35
N MET A 304 13.03 6.28 -25.76
CA MET A 304 12.32 5.01 -25.67
C MET A 304 12.87 3.99 -26.68
N SER A 305 13.22 2.80 -26.20
CA SER A 305 13.50 1.68 -27.09
C SER A 305 12.22 1.15 -27.74
N GLU A 306 12.33 0.58 -28.94
CA GLU A 306 11.20 -0.07 -29.63
C GLU A 306 10.56 -1.18 -28.78
N GLY A 307 11.38 -1.96 -28.07
CA GLY A 307 10.88 -3.00 -27.15
C GLY A 307 10.09 -2.43 -25.98
N THR A 308 10.52 -1.29 -25.41
CA THR A 308 9.78 -0.58 -24.37
C THR A 308 8.46 -0.04 -24.90
N ARG A 309 8.48 0.57 -26.09
CA ARG A 309 7.27 1.10 -26.74
C ARG A 309 6.23 0.01 -26.95
N GLN A 310 6.63 -1.12 -27.54
CA GLN A 310 5.74 -2.26 -27.74
C GLN A 310 5.23 -2.85 -26.42
N ALA A 311 6.04 -2.84 -25.35
CA ALA A 311 5.59 -3.28 -24.03
C ALA A 311 4.50 -2.36 -23.45
N ILE A 312 4.59 -1.04 -23.64
CA ILE A 312 3.55 -0.08 -23.21
C ILE A 312 2.28 -0.26 -24.05
N GLU A 313 2.41 -0.39 -25.38
CA GLU A 313 1.25 -0.57 -26.27
C GLU A 313 0.49 -1.88 -26.00
N ASN A 314 1.21 -2.94 -25.63
CA ASN A 314 0.63 -4.25 -25.31
C ASN A 314 0.30 -4.45 -23.83
N GLN A 315 0.44 -3.41 -23.01
CA GLN A 315 0.21 -3.49 -21.58
C GLN A 315 -1.26 -3.83 -21.30
N LYS A 316 -1.49 -4.86 -20.48
CA LYS A 316 -2.85 -5.32 -20.13
C LYS A 316 -3.12 -5.14 -18.65
N PHE A 317 -4.35 -4.72 -18.37
CA PHE A 317 -4.88 -4.54 -17.03
C PHE A 317 -6.00 -5.53 -16.77
N TYR A 318 -5.88 -6.28 -15.69
CA TYR A 318 -6.91 -7.21 -15.21
C TYR A 318 -7.37 -6.74 -13.84
N LYS A 319 -8.64 -6.94 -13.52
CA LYS A 319 -9.18 -6.62 -12.21
C LYS A 319 -9.89 -7.83 -11.64
N PHE A 320 -9.34 -8.36 -10.56
CA PHE A 320 -9.82 -9.53 -9.86
C PHE A 320 -10.70 -9.12 -8.69
N TYR A 321 -11.92 -9.61 -8.69
CA TYR A 321 -12.79 -9.64 -7.52
C TYR A 321 -12.76 -11.03 -6.88
N PRO A 322 -13.11 -11.15 -5.59
CA PRO A 322 -13.19 -12.45 -4.96
C PRO A 322 -14.26 -13.33 -5.61
N VAL A 323 -14.02 -14.63 -5.61
CA VAL A 323 -14.95 -15.66 -6.06
C VAL A 323 -16.07 -15.81 -5.03
N GLN A 324 -17.29 -16.00 -5.52
CA GLN A 324 -18.46 -16.20 -4.67
C GLN A 324 -18.29 -17.47 -3.81
N THR A 325 -18.50 -17.33 -2.50
CA THR A 325 -18.62 -18.46 -1.56
C THR A 325 -19.94 -18.37 -0.79
N PRO A 326 -20.41 -19.47 -0.15
CA PRO A 326 -21.64 -19.44 0.66
C PRO A 326 -21.59 -18.45 1.84
N ASP A 327 -20.40 -18.16 2.36
CA ASP A 327 -20.19 -17.32 3.54
C ASP A 327 -19.91 -15.85 3.23
N THR A 328 -19.81 -15.50 1.94
CA THR A 328 -19.55 -14.14 1.47
C THR A 328 -20.81 -13.52 0.84
N PRO A 329 -21.00 -12.19 0.94
CA PRO A 329 -22.07 -11.50 0.20
C PRO A 329 -21.96 -11.70 -1.31
N ASP A 330 -23.11 -11.67 -2.00
CA ASP A 330 -23.13 -11.70 -3.46
C ASP A 330 -22.71 -10.34 -4.03
N ILE A 331 -21.61 -10.34 -4.79
CA ILE A 331 -21.03 -9.14 -5.41
C ILE A 331 -21.12 -9.14 -6.93
N SER A 332 -21.80 -10.12 -7.53
CA SER A 332 -21.89 -10.32 -8.98
C SER A 332 -22.39 -9.07 -9.74
N ASN A 333 -23.34 -8.35 -9.16
CA ASN A 333 -23.95 -7.17 -9.77
C ASN A 333 -23.16 -5.86 -9.57
N VAL A 334 -22.11 -5.88 -8.74
CA VAL A 334 -21.35 -4.66 -8.39
C VAL A 334 -19.92 -4.68 -8.92
N LYS A 335 -19.50 -5.74 -9.63
CA LYS A 335 -18.20 -5.79 -10.29
C LYS A 335 -18.13 -4.71 -11.37
N ALA A 336 -17.08 -3.89 -11.35
CA ALA A 336 -16.86 -2.81 -12.29
C ALA A 336 -15.48 -2.91 -12.95
N SER A 337 -15.41 -2.64 -14.26
CA SER A 337 -14.13 -2.60 -14.99
C SER A 337 -13.31 -1.35 -14.69
N PHE A 338 -13.93 -0.26 -14.25
CA PHE A 338 -13.22 0.96 -13.91
C PHE A 338 -12.23 0.71 -12.76
N ILE A 339 -10.96 1.07 -12.96
CA ILE A 339 -9.89 0.91 -11.98
C ILE A 339 -9.74 2.19 -11.16
N ASN A 340 -9.33 3.27 -11.83
CA ASN A 340 -9.24 4.62 -11.31
C ASN A 340 -9.06 5.57 -12.50
N ARG A 341 -8.96 6.87 -12.24
CA ARG A 341 -8.86 7.87 -13.29
C ARG A 341 -7.58 7.81 -14.14
N TYR A 342 -6.48 7.26 -13.61
CA TYR A 342 -5.20 7.17 -14.33
C TYR A 342 -5.10 5.89 -15.17
N TYR A 343 -5.64 4.78 -14.67
CA TYR A 343 -5.66 3.50 -15.37
C TYR A 343 -6.89 3.33 -16.28
N GLY A 344 -7.94 4.13 -16.07
CA GLY A 344 -9.20 4.00 -16.79
C GLY A 344 -9.91 2.69 -16.45
N LYS A 345 -10.09 1.82 -17.45
CA LYS A 345 -10.79 0.53 -17.30
C LYS A 345 -9.84 -0.65 -17.47
N ALA A 346 -10.07 -1.70 -16.70
CA ALA A 346 -9.49 -3.01 -16.92
C ALA A 346 -9.93 -3.56 -18.28
N HIS A 347 -9.01 -4.27 -18.94
CA HIS A 347 -9.27 -4.99 -20.17
C HIS A 347 -10.15 -6.21 -19.90
N GLU A 348 -10.03 -6.80 -18.71
CA GLU A 348 -10.78 -7.96 -18.28
C GLU A 348 -11.07 -7.90 -16.77
N VAL A 349 -12.26 -8.33 -16.38
CA VAL A 349 -12.71 -8.40 -14.99
C VAL A 349 -12.96 -9.86 -14.64
N LEU A 350 -12.34 -10.32 -13.55
CA LEU A 350 -12.30 -11.73 -13.13
C LEU A 350 -12.89 -11.93 -11.73
#